data_AF-Q8UWJ0-F1
#
_entry.id   AF-Q8UWJ0-F1
#
_cell.length_a   1.000
_cell.length_b   1.000
_cell.length_c   1.000
_cell.angle_alpha   90.00
_cell.angle_beta   90.00
_cell.angle_gamma   90.00
#
_symmetry.space_group_name_H-M   'P 1'
#
loop_
_entity.id
_entity.type
_entity.pdbx_description
1 polymer ?
#
loop_
_entity_poly.entity_id
_entity_poly.type
_entity_poly.pdbx_seq_one_letter_code
_entity_poly.pdbx_strand_id
1 'polypeptide(L)'
;YQFLCNASEREVAAFSNGYAADHERAYAALQHWTIRGPEASLAQLISALRQHRRNDVVEKIRGLMEDTTPVQMQPQWQTQDCS
;
A
#
# COMPACT_ATOMS: atom_id res chain seq x y z
N TYR A 1 -3.00 5.88 8.92
CA TYR A 1 -3.22 7.10 8.11
C TYR A 1 -2.66 8.34 8.79
N GLN A 2 -3.14 8.71 9.99
CA GLN A 2 -2.61 9.83 10.79
C GLN A 2 -1.07 9.88 10.84
N PHE A 3 -0.43 8.75 11.18
CA PHE A 3 1.02 8.62 11.28
C PHE A 3 1.76 8.51 9.94
N LEU A 4 1.07 8.24 8.84
CA LEU A 4 1.69 8.06 7.52
C LEU A 4 1.96 9.40 6.81
N CYS A 5 1.12 10.41 7.04
CA CYS A 5 1.24 11.71 6.39
C CYS A 5 0.99 12.90 7.32
N ASN A 6 1.06 12.68 8.64
CA ASN A 6 0.74 13.69 9.65
C ASN A 6 -0.65 14.32 9.42
N ALA A 7 -1.63 13.49 9.07
CA ALA A 7 -2.99 13.95 8.82
C ALA A 7 -3.67 14.41 10.10
N SER A 8 -4.50 15.43 9.99
CA SER A 8 -5.34 15.92 11.09
C SER A 8 -6.44 14.92 11.45
N GLU A 9 -6.96 15.00 12.67
CA GLU A 9 -8.13 14.21 13.10
C GLU A 9 -9.34 14.42 12.19
N ARG A 10 -9.53 15.63 11.67
CA ARG A 10 -10.61 15.95 10.73
C ARG A 10 -10.49 15.15 9.44
N GLU A 11 -9.28 15.02 8.89
CA GLU A 11 -9.03 14.23 7.69
C GLU A 11 -9.24 12.74 7.97
N VAL A 12 -8.82 12.25 9.14
CA VAL A 12 -9.09 10.86 9.54
C VAL A 12 -10.59 10.60 9.66
N ALA A 13 -11.34 11.51 10.30
CA ALA A 13 -12.78 11.40 10.49
C ALA A 13 -13.57 11.45 9.18
N ALA A 14 -13.05 12.11 8.14
CA ALA A 14 -13.67 12.13 6.83
C ALA A 14 -13.83 10.72 6.22
N PHE A 15 -12.86 9.82 6.46
CA PHE A 15 -12.98 8.42 6.02
C PHE A 15 -14.02 7.66 6.84
N SER A 16 -14.11 7.91 8.14
CA SER A 16 -15.11 7.26 9.01
C SER A 16 -16.55 7.63 8.64
N ASN A 17 -16.78 8.87 8.20
CA ASN A 17 -18.10 9.37 7.83
C ASN A 17 -18.46 9.08 6.35
N GLY A 18 -17.48 8.91 5.47
CA GLY A 18 -17.68 8.73 4.04
C GLY A 18 -17.83 7.29 3.55
N TYR A 19 -17.44 6.30 4.37
CA TYR A 19 -17.46 4.88 4.00
C TYR A 19 -18.10 4.04 5.10
N ALA A 20 -18.87 3.02 4.71
CA ALA A 20 -19.62 2.18 5.66
C ALA A 20 -18.76 1.02 6.21
N ALA A 21 -17.92 0.40 5.36
CA ALA A 21 -17.13 -0.74 5.74
C ALA A 21 -15.67 -0.39 6.07
N ASP A 22 -15.06 -1.09 7.03
CA ASP A 22 -13.70 -0.81 7.47
C ASP A 22 -12.65 -1.03 6.39
N HIS A 23 -12.85 -2.01 5.50
CA HIS A 23 -11.93 -2.26 4.39
C HIS A 23 -11.96 -1.13 3.36
N GLU A 24 -13.14 -0.55 3.07
CA GLU A 24 -13.28 0.60 2.19
C GLU A 24 -12.61 1.83 2.78
N ARG A 25 -12.82 2.09 4.09
CA ARG A 25 -12.15 3.17 4.83
C ARG A 25 -10.63 3.05 4.75
N ALA A 26 -10.11 1.85 5.02
CA ALA A 26 -8.68 1.57 4.99
C ALA A 26 -8.11 1.74 3.57
N TYR A 27 -8.81 1.25 2.56
CA TYR A 27 -8.41 1.40 1.16
C TYR A 27 -8.39 2.86 0.72
N ALA A 28 -9.45 3.62 0.99
CA ALA A 28 -9.54 5.04 0.65
C ALA A 28 -8.45 5.87 1.34
N ALA A 29 -8.16 5.58 2.63
CA ALA A 29 -7.10 6.24 3.36
C ALA A 29 -5.72 5.93 2.77
N LEU A 30 -5.45 4.68 2.39
CA LEU A 30 -4.19 4.29 1.74
C LEU A 30 -4.06 4.93 0.35
N GLN A 31 -5.12 4.94 -0.45
CA GLN A 31 -5.14 5.58 -1.76
C GLN A 31 -4.91 7.09 -1.66
N HIS A 32 -5.56 7.75 -0.70
CA HIS A 32 -5.35 9.18 -0.47
C HIS A 32 -3.90 9.46 -0.01
N TRP A 33 -3.34 8.58 0.83
CA TRP A 33 -1.94 8.70 1.25
C TRP A 33 -0.96 8.60 0.07
N THR A 34 -1.15 7.64 -0.85
CA THR A 34 -0.25 7.47 -2.00
C THR A 34 -0.32 8.60 -3.01
N ILE A 35 -1.49 9.24 -3.17
CA ILE A 35 -1.64 10.41 -4.05
C ILE A 35 -0.99 11.66 -3.45
N ARG A 36 -1.08 11.81 -2.12
CA ARG A 36 -0.63 13.02 -1.41
C ARG A 36 0.89 13.18 -1.36
N GLY A 37 1.65 12.08 -1.37
CA GLY A 37 3.09 12.10 -1.18
C GLY A 37 3.82 11.23 -2.21
N PRO A 38 4.73 11.80 -3.03
CA PRO A 38 5.56 10.99 -3.93
C PRO A 38 6.48 10.01 -3.17
N GLU A 39 6.75 10.29 -1.90
CA GLU A 39 7.53 9.44 -1.00
C GLU A 39 6.75 8.25 -0.42
N ALA A 40 5.43 8.20 -0.66
CA ALA A 40 4.57 7.14 -0.13
C ALA A 40 5.02 5.78 -0.65
N SER A 41 5.73 5.06 0.21
CA SER A 41 6.41 3.82 -0.15
C SER A 41 6.03 2.69 0.80
N LEU A 42 6.15 1.47 0.30
CA LEU A 42 5.87 0.28 1.09
C LEU A 42 6.72 0.21 2.36
N ALA A 43 7.96 0.71 2.31
CA ALA A 43 8.85 0.81 3.47
C ALA A 43 8.27 1.70 4.58
N GLN A 44 7.69 2.86 4.24
CA GLN A 44 7.02 3.73 5.21
C GLN A 44 5.78 3.06 5.80
N LEU A 45 4.98 2.38 4.97
CA LEU A 45 3.80 1.64 5.44
C LEU A 45 4.19 0.54 6.44
N ILE A 46 5.17 -0.28 6.09
CA ILE A 46 5.70 -1.35 6.96
C ILE A 46 6.23 -0.76 8.28
N SER A 47 6.98 0.35 8.20
CA SER A 47 7.53 1.01 9.39
C SER A 47 6.42 1.50 10.33
N ALA A 48 5.39 2.16 9.79
CA ALA A 48 4.25 2.60 10.58
C ALA A 48 3.47 1.42 11.19
N LEU A 49 3.22 0.36 10.43
CA LEU A 49 2.54 -0.83 10.94
C LEU A 49 3.29 -1.48 12.11
N ARG A 50 4.63 -1.55 12.04
CA ARG A 50 5.48 -2.06 13.12
C ARG A 50 5.38 -1.19 14.38
N GLN A 51 5.37 0.14 14.23
CA GLN A 51 5.19 1.06 15.37
C GLN A 51 3.86 0.84 16.08
N HIS A 52 2.81 0.48 15.34
CA HIS A 52 1.49 0.15 15.88
C HIS A 52 1.31 -1.32 16.25
N ARG A 53 2.39 -2.12 16.27
CA ARG A 53 2.40 -3.56 16.58
C ARG A 53 1.46 -4.39 15.68
N ARG A 54 1.17 -3.92 14.46
CA ARG A 54 0.37 -4.63 13.44
C ARG A 54 1.24 -5.59 12.63
N ASN A 55 2.01 -6.42 13.33
CA ASN A 55 2.95 -7.35 12.71
C ASN A 55 2.22 -8.41 11.85
N ASP A 56 1.00 -8.78 12.23
CA ASP A 56 0.11 -9.64 11.45
C ASP A 56 -0.12 -9.11 10.03
N VAL A 57 -0.31 -7.79 9.89
CA VAL A 57 -0.49 -7.14 8.59
C VAL A 57 0.83 -7.07 7.83
N VAL A 58 1.95 -6.84 8.53
CA VAL A 58 3.29 -6.82 7.92
C VAL A 58 3.64 -8.17 7.32
N GLU A 59 3.36 -9.27 8.02
CA GLU A 59 3.62 -10.62 7.50
C GLU A 59 2.72 -10.94 6.30
N LYS A 60 1.45 -10.50 6.30
CA LYS A 60 0.58 -10.63 5.12
C LYS A 60 1.11 -9.85 3.91
N ILE A 61 1.60 -8.63 4.13
CA ILE A 61 2.22 -7.83 3.06
C ILE A 61 3.46 -8.53 2.53
N ARG A 62 4.31 -9.07 3.41
CA ARG A 62 5.51 -9.81 3.03
C ARG A 62 5.16 -11.05 2.20
N GLY A 63 4.22 -11.87 2.66
CA GLY A 63 3.76 -13.06 1.92
C GLY A 63 3.23 -12.67 0.54
N LEU A 64 2.43 -11.60 0.45
CA LEU A 64 1.98 -11.07 -0.83
C LEU A 64 3.14 -10.62 -1.72
N MET A 65 4.17 -9.95 -1.20
CA MET A 65 5.34 -9.55 -2.01
C MET A 65 6.13 -10.76 -2.53
N GLU A 66 6.25 -11.81 -1.72
CA GLU A 66 6.97 -13.03 -2.06
C GLU A 66 6.19 -13.86 -3.11
N ASP A 67 4.86 -13.93 -2.96
CA ASP A 67 3.96 -14.58 -3.93
C ASP A 67 3.79 -13.76 -5.22
N THR A 68 3.90 -12.44 -5.10
CA THR A 68 3.97 -11.52 -6.24
C THR A 68 5.41 -11.42 -6.72
N THR A 69 6.03 -12.56 -7.06
CA THR A 69 7.20 -12.53 -7.94
C THR A 69 6.81 -11.66 -9.14
N PRO A 70 7.55 -10.57 -9.42
CA PRO A 70 7.22 -9.75 -10.57
C PRO A 70 7.20 -10.70 -11.75
N VAL A 71 6.03 -10.84 -12.38
CA VAL A 71 5.94 -11.50 -13.68
C VAL A 71 7.03 -10.80 -14.48
N GLN A 72 8.08 -11.52 -14.80
CA GLN A 72 9.05 -11.00 -15.73
C GLN A 72 8.25 -10.86 -17.01
N MET A 73 7.73 -9.66 -17.25
CA MET A 73 7.42 -9.18 -18.59
C MET A 73 8.77 -9.13 -19.30
N GLN A 74 9.29 -10.31 -19.65
CA GLN A 74 10.25 -10.42 -20.71
C GLN A 74 9.54 -9.83 -21.93
N PRO A 75 10.09 -8.79 -22.55
CA PRO A 75 9.55 -8.28 -23.79
C PRO A 75 9.52 -9.45 -24.78
N GLN A 76 8.33 -9.84 -25.23
CA GLN A 76 8.11 -10.98 -26.13
C GLN A 76 8.87 -10.83 -27.47
N TRP A 77 9.45 -9.66 -27.75
CA TRP A 77 10.17 -9.32 -28.97
C TRP A 77 11.61 -9.88 -29.05
N GLN A 78 12.15 -10.50 -27.99
CA GLN A 78 13.50 -11.07 -28.00
C GLN A 78 13.58 -12.53 -28.49
N THR A 79 12.46 -13.13 -28.95
CA THR A 79 12.41 -14.54 -29.39
C THR A 79 12.36 -14.70 -30.92
N GLN A 80 12.62 -13.64 -31.69
CA GLN A 80 12.58 -13.69 -33.16
C GLN A 80 13.80 -13.01 -33.77
N ASP A 81 15.00 -13.52 -33.45
CA ASP A 81 16.17 -13.36 -34.34
C ASP A 81 17.08 -14.57 -34.18
N CYS A 82 16.58 -15.73 -34.59
CA CYS A 82 17.36 -16.97 -34.78
C CYS A 82 16.56 -17.88 -35.74
N SER A 83 16.54 -17.55 -37.03
CA SER A 83 16.40 -18.49 -38.16
C SER A 83 16.59 -17.75 -39.48
#